data_AF-A0A8C3KQP8-F1
#
_entry.id   AF-A0A8C3KQP8-F1
#
_cell.length_a   1.000
_cell.length_b   1.000
_cell.length_c   1.000
_cell.angle_alpha   90.00
_cell.angle_beta   90.00
_cell.angle_gamma   90.00
#
_symmetry.space_group_name_H-M   'P 1'
#
loop_
_entity.id
_entity.type
_entity.pdbx_description
1 polymer ?
#
loop_
_entity_poly.entity_id
_entity_poly.type
_entity_poly.pdbx_seq_one_letter_code
_entity_poly.pdbx_strand_id
1 'polypeptide(L)'
;MVEGGFAKLFQKRSFLRFAQKYQPLGSSEAEEETHEECELKIIEQEKEVTVLPPKDACKCHKEDLAKALHVDLQTGLSEVSVLQRRLKHGWNEFSVENTEPIWKKYLDQFKNPLILLLLASALVSVITKEYEDAASIAMAVLIVVTVAFIQEYRSEKSLEELNKLVPPECNCLREGKLQHLLARELVPGDIIYLSVGDRVPADLRLIEVTDLLVDESSFTGEAEPCNKTDSVLLTAGDITTLSNVVFMGTLVRYGKGKGVVIGTGENSQFGEVFKMMQAEETPKTPLQKSMDRLGKQLTLFSFGIIGLIMLIGWLQGKHLLSMFTIGVR
;
A
#
# COMPACT_ATOMS: atom_id res chain seq x y z
N MET A 1 -48.42 -1.11 -84.17
CA MET A 1 -47.10 -1.77 -84.21
C MET A 1 -46.67 -1.93 -82.75
N VAL A 2 -47.04 -3.05 -82.11
CA VAL A 2 -46.34 -4.37 -82.15
C VAL A 2 -44.97 -4.16 -81.47
N GLU A 3 -44.66 -4.65 -80.28
CA GLU A 3 -44.91 -5.95 -79.63
C GLU A 3 -44.46 -5.82 -78.15
N GLY A 4 -45.00 -6.63 -77.23
CA GLY A 4 -44.48 -6.67 -75.85
C GLY A 4 -45.47 -7.02 -74.73
N GLY A 5 -46.68 -7.45 -75.08
CA GLY A 5 -47.62 -8.06 -74.14
C GLY A 5 -47.21 -9.48 -73.74
N PHE A 6 -46.10 -9.64 -73.02
CA PHE A 6 -45.75 -10.90 -72.33
C PHE A 6 -44.93 -10.71 -71.03
N ALA A 7 -44.60 -9.47 -70.64
CA ALA A 7 -43.71 -9.18 -69.50
C ALA A 7 -44.38 -9.02 -68.12
N LYS A 8 -45.69 -9.25 -67.97
CA LYS A 8 -46.41 -9.12 -66.68
C LYS A 8 -46.95 -10.42 -66.08
N LEU A 9 -46.70 -11.59 -66.70
CA LEU A 9 -47.20 -12.88 -66.19
C LEU A 9 -46.13 -13.83 -65.62
N PHE A 10 -44.84 -13.50 -65.70
CA PHE A 10 -43.75 -14.40 -65.26
C PHE A 10 -42.98 -13.97 -64.01
N GLN A 11 -43.19 -12.76 -63.49
CA GLN A 11 -42.58 -12.33 -62.22
C GLN A 11 -43.50 -12.48 -61.01
N LYS A 12 -44.54 -13.34 -61.11
CA LYS A 12 -45.45 -13.66 -59.98
C LYS A 12 -45.56 -15.15 -59.67
N ARG A 13 -44.73 -16.00 -60.30
CA ARG A 13 -44.76 -17.47 -60.11
C ARG A 13 -43.46 -18.11 -59.61
N SER A 14 -42.38 -17.35 -59.43
CA SER A 14 -41.13 -17.88 -58.84
C SER A 14 -40.92 -17.55 -57.36
N PHE A 15 -41.82 -16.77 -56.73
CA PHE A 15 -41.70 -16.39 -55.31
C PHE A 15 -42.69 -17.13 -54.39
N LEU A 16 -43.47 -18.08 -54.92
CA LEU A 16 -44.58 -18.74 -54.23
C LEU A 16 -44.39 -20.25 -54.03
N ARG A 17 -43.16 -20.77 -54.18
CA ARG A 17 -42.83 -22.18 -53.89
C ARG A 17 -41.65 -22.39 -52.93
N PHE A 18 -41.27 -21.37 -52.18
CA PHE A 18 -40.43 -21.54 -50.99
C PHE A 18 -41.03 -20.90 -49.74
N ALA A 19 -42.33 -20.57 -49.79
CA ALA A 19 -43.14 -20.17 -48.65
C ALA A 19 -43.76 -21.38 -47.93
N GLN A 20 -43.06 -22.51 -47.89
CA GLN A 20 -43.47 -23.65 -47.09
C GLN A 20 -42.23 -24.30 -46.52
N LYS A 21 -42.09 -24.16 -45.19
CA LYS A 21 -41.08 -24.77 -44.31
C LYS A 21 -39.88 -23.90 -43.92
N TYR A 22 -40.13 -22.70 -43.40
CA TYR A 22 -39.40 -22.23 -42.21
C TYR A 22 -40.39 -21.52 -41.30
N GLN A 23 -40.86 -22.27 -40.32
CA GLN A 23 -41.53 -21.75 -39.13
C GLN A 23 -40.47 -20.93 -38.37
N PRO A 24 -40.74 -19.67 -38.00
CA PRO A 24 -39.76 -18.92 -37.23
C PRO A 24 -39.61 -19.65 -35.90
N LEU A 25 -38.40 -20.10 -35.57
CA LEU A 25 -38.06 -20.39 -34.18
C LEU A 25 -38.05 -19.04 -33.47
N GLY A 26 -39.22 -18.60 -33.02
CA GLY A 26 -39.39 -17.48 -32.09
C GLY A 26 -38.93 -17.84 -30.68
N SER A 27 -37.82 -18.58 -30.57
CA SER A 27 -37.19 -18.97 -29.31
C SER A 27 -35.78 -18.39 -29.18
N SER A 28 -35.11 -17.93 -30.24
CA SER A 28 -33.75 -17.38 -30.12
C SER A 28 -33.71 -15.91 -29.68
N GLU A 29 -34.62 -15.05 -30.15
CA GLU A 29 -34.64 -13.63 -29.72
C GLU A 29 -35.12 -13.48 -28.27
N ALA A 30 -36.06 -14.33 -27.82
CA ALA A 30 -36.47 -14.36 -26.42
C ALA A 30 -35.39 -15.01 -25.53
N GLU A 31 -34.63 -16.01 -26.01
CA GLU A 31 -33.50 -16.59 -25.27
C GLU A 31 -32.29 -15.64 -25.24
N GLU A 32 -32.03 -14.84 -26.28
CA GLU A 32 -30.97 -13.83 -26.32
C GLU A 32 -31.32 -12.58 -25.50
N GLU A 33 -32.55 -12.05 -25.60
CA GLU A 33 -33.01 -10.94 -24.75
C GLU A 33 -33.12 -11.37 -23.28
N THR A 34 -33.52 -12.61 -22.98
CA THR A 34 -33.49 -13.12 -21.61
C THR A 34 -32.09 -13.43 -21.13
N HIS A 35 -31.15 -13.83 -22.00
CA HIS A 35 -29.73 -13.96 -21.64
C HIS A 35 -29.08 -12.59 -21.38
N GLU A 36 -29.30 -11.58 -22.23
CA GLU A 36 -28.78 -10.23 -22.03
C GLU A 36 -29.43 -9.55 -20.81
N GLU A 37 -30.74 -9.68 -20.61
CA GLU A 37 -31.40 -9.18 -19.40
C GLU A 37 -30.97 -9.95 -18.14
N CYS A 38 -30.66 -11.24 -18.24
CA CYS A 38 -30.15 -12.04 -17.12
C CYS A 38 -28.69 -11.68 -16.83
N GLU A 39 -27.85 -11.46 -17.84
CA GLU A 39 -26.47 -10.96 -17.69
C GLU A 39 -26.45 -9.55 -17.10
N LEU A 40 -27.30 -8.64 -17.59
CA LEU A 40 -27.45 -7.28 -17.02
C LEU A 40 -27.99 -7.32 -15.58
N LYS A 41 -28.92 -8.24 -15.25
CA LYS A 41 -29.40 -8.45 -13.87
C LYS A 41 -28.33 -9.08 -12.98
N ILE A 42 -27.47 -9.95 -13.48
CA ILE A 42 -26.31 -10.50 -12.75
C ILE A 42 -25.30 -9.38 -12.45
N ILE A 43 -25.07 -8.48 -13.41
CA ILE A 43 -24.19 -7.30 -13.26
C ILE A 43 -24.79 -6.28 -12.26
N GLU A 44 -26.12 -6.09 -12.22
CA GLU A 44 -26.79 -5.20 -11.26
C GLU A 44 -27.02 -5.81 -9.86
N GLN A 45 -27.02 -7.15 -9.73
CA GLN A 45 -27.24 -7.85 -8.45
C GLN A 45 -25.97 -8.13 -7.64
N GLU A 46 -24.76 -8.03 -8.21
CA GLU A 46 -23.51 -7.92 -7.42
C GLU A 46 -23.42 -6.50 -6.80
N LYS A 47 -24.42 -6.14 -5.99
CA LYS A 47 -24.45 -4.95 -5.16
C LYS A 47 -23.28 -4.99 -4.18
N GLU A 48 -22.37 -4.04 -4.38
CA GLU A 48 -21.35 -3.56 -3.43
C GLU A 48 -20.94 -4.53 -2.32
N VAL A 49 -19.99 -5.42 -2.60
CA VAL A 49 -19.28 -6.13 -1.53
C VAL A 49 -18.48 -5.11 -0.73
N THR A 50 -19.00 -4.74 0.43
CA THR A 50 -18.33 -3.88 1.41
C THR A 50 -17.39 -4.74 2.27
N VAL A 51 -16.20 -4.20 2.54
CA VAL A 51 -15.25 -4.80 3.49
C VAL A 51 -15.95 -4.97 4.84
N LEU A 52 -15.97 -6.19 5.36
CA LEU A 52 -16.57 -6.49 6.66
C LEU A 52 -15.51 -6.30 7.75
N PRO A 53 -15.77 -5.46 8.76
CA PRO A 53 -14.85 -5.31 9.88
C PRO A 53 -14.64 -6.67 10.56
N PRO A 54 -13.42 -6.98 11.06
CA PRO A 54 -13.15 -8.24 11.77
C PRO A 54 -14.11 -8.52 12.93
N LYS A 55 -14.55 -7.47 13.64
CA LYS A 55 -15.50 -7.56 14.77
C LYS A 55 -16.91 -7.98 14.36
N ASP A 56 -17.27 -7.77 13.10
CA ASP A 56 -18.57 -8.16 12.56
C ASP A 56 -18.45 -9.53 11.88
N ALA A 57 -17.37 -9.73 11.12
CA ALA A 57 -17.07 -11.01 10.48
C ALA A 57 -16.90 -12.17 11.48
N CYS A 58 -16.38 -11.91 12.68
CA CYS A 58 -16.19 -12.94 13.71
C CYS A 58 -17.53 -13.50 14.27
N LYS A 59 -18.60 -12.71 14.21
CA LYS A 59 -19.95 -13.05 14.70
C LYS A 59 -20.78 -13.79 13.65
N CYS A 60 -20.42 -13.70 12.38
CA CYS A 60 -21.14 -14.37 11.31
C CYS A 60 -20.80 -15.87 11.27
N HIS A 61 -21.83 -16.68 11.00
CA HIS A 61 -21.61 -18.05 10.54
C HIS A 61 -20.96 -18.04 9.15
N LYS A 62 -20.23 -19.10 8.85
CA LYS A 62 -19.53 -19.28 7.56
C LYS A 62 -20.45 -19.12 6.33
N GLU A 63 -21.68 -19.60 6.41
CA GLU A 63 -22.67 -19.47 5.32
C GLU A 63 -23.18 -18.03 5.15
N ASP A 64 -23.38 -17.32 6.26
CA ASP A 64 -23.84 -15.92 6.21
C ASP A 64 -22.72 -14.99 5.74
N LEU A 65 -21.47 -15.28 6.14
CA LEU A 65 -20.28 -14.61 5.62
C LEU A 65 -20.14 -14.81 4.10
N ALA A 66 -20.33 -16.04 3.64
CA ALA A 66 -20.29 -16.39 2.21
C ALA A 66 -21.36 -15.63 1.42
N LYS A 67 -22.59 -15.53 1.97
CA LYS A 67 -23.67 -14.73 1.38
C LYS A 67 -23.35 -13.23 1.37
N ALA A 68 -22.82 -12.69 2.46
CA ALA A 68 -22.50 -11.27 2.59
C ALA A 68 -21.36 -10.85 1.64
N LEU A 69 -20.40 -11.73 1.41
CA LEU A 69 -19.27 -11.50 0.49
C LEU A 69 -19.53 -12.03 -0.93
N HIS A 70 -20.75 -12.52 -1.21
CA HIS A 70 -21.14 -13.13 -2.48
C HIS A 70 -20.08 -14.11 -3.01
N VAL A 71 -19.69 -15.08 -2.19
CA VAL A 71 -18.68 -16.09 -2.54
C VAL A 71 -19.21 -17.49 -2.27
N ASP A 72 -18.87 -18.45 -3.13
CA ASP A 72 -19.09 -19.87 -2.86
C ASP A 72 -17.87 -20.44 -2.12
N LEU A 73 -18.12 -21.10 -0.98
CA LEU A 73 -17.06 -21.70 -0.15
C LEU A 73 -16.34 -22.87 -0.82
N GLN A 74 -16.96 -23.51 -1.83
CA GLN A 74 -16.41 -24.67 -2.53
C GLN A 74 -15.70 -24.29 -3.82
N THR A 75 -16.23 -23.34 -4.58
CA THR A 75 -15.63 -22.92 -5.85
C THR A 75 -14.82 -21.62 -5.75
N GLY A 76 -15.00 -20.84 -4.70
CA GLY A 76 -14.35 -19.54 -4.56
C GLY A 76 -14.99 -18.47 -5.44
N LEU A 77 -14.19 -17.50 -5.88
CA LEU A 77 -14.64 -16.41 -6.76
C LEU A 77 -14.42 -16.75 -8.24
N SER A 78 -15.25 -16.14 -9.09
CA SER A 78 -15.04 -16.10 -10.55
C SER A 78 -14.02 -15.03 -10.92
N GLU A 79 -13.30 -15.20 -12.03
CA GLU A 79 -12.36 -14.18 -12.51
C GLU A 79 -13.05 -12.83 -12.80
N VAL A 80 -14.30 -12.86 -13.25
CA VAL A 80 -15.10 -11.65 -13.51
C VAL A 80 -15.36 -10.87 -12.22
N SER A 81 -15.82 -11.56 -11.16
CA SER A 81 -16.05 -10.94 -9.85
C SER A 81 -14.75 -10.39 -9.25
N VAL A 82 -13.61 -11.07 -9.47
CA VAL A 82 -12.29 -10.60 -9.01
C VAL A 82 -11.91 -9.28 -9.68
N LEU A 83 -12.06 -9.18 -11.00
CA LEU A 83 -11.74 -7.96 -11.75
C LEU A 83 -12.61 -6.78 -11.31
N GLN A 84 -13.91 -7.00 -11.11
CA GLN A 84 -14.82 -5.96 -10.62
C GLN A 84 -14.44 -5.49 -9.20
N ARG A 85 -14.14 -6.42 -8.29
CA ARG A 85 -13.70 -6.09 -6.93
C ARG A 85 -12.37 -5.35 -6.93
N ARG A 86 -11.44 -5.71 -7.83
CA ARG A 86 -10.15 -5.03 -8.00
C ARG A 86 -10.30 -3.58 -8.48
N LEU A 87 -11.26 -3.29 -9.35
CA LEU A 87 -11.54 -1.92 -9.78
C LEU A 87 -12.05 -1.04 -8.63
N LYS A 88 -12.79 -1.62 -7.67
CA LYS A 88 -13.35 -0.90 -6.52
C LYS A 88 -12.38 -0.78 -5.34
N HIS A 89 -11.78 -1.90 -4.92
CA HIS A 89 -10.96 -1.99 -3.71
C HIS A 89 -9.48 -1.76 -3.96
N GLY A 90 -9.05 -1.79 -5.23
CA GLY A 90 -7.65 -1.69 -5.60
C GLY A 90 -6.88 -2.99 -5.39
N TRP A 91 -5.55 -2.85 -5.37
CA TRP A 91 -4.62 -3.96 -5.13
C TRP A 91 -4.43 -4.17 -3.63
N ASN A 92 -4.05 -5.38 -3.21
CA ASN A 92 -3.63 -5.69 -1.85
C ASN A 92 -2.20 -5.17 -1.59
N GLU A 93 -2.03 -3.86 -1.70
CA GLU A 93 -0.79 -3.12 -1.44
C GLU A 93 -1.11 -1.88 -0.61
N PHE A 94 -0.16 -1.45 0.19
CA PHE A 94 -0.26 -0.17 0.88
C PHE A 94 0.06 0.95 -0.11
N SER A 95 -0.72 2.03 -0.13
CA SER A 95 -0.25 3.23 -0.83
C SER A 95 0.94 3.78 -0.04
N VAL A 96 2.12 3.64 -0.63
CA VAL A 96 3.28 4.41 -0.21
C VAL A 96 2.98 5.82 -0.70
N GLU A 97 2.64 6.72 0.22
CA GLU A 97 2.42 8.11 -0.15
C GLU A 97 3.63 8.61 -0.94
N ASN A 98 3.34 9.29 -2.06
CA ASN A 98 4.29 9.68 -3.10
C ASN A 98 5.68 9.93 -2.54
N THR A 99 6.63 9.09 -2.95
CA THR A 99 8.05 9.34 -2.73
C THR A 99 8.32 10.78 -3.09
N GLU A 100 8.73 11.57 -2.10
CA GLU A 100 9.02 12.98 -2.30
C GLU A 100 9.92 13.15 -3.53
N PRO A 101 9.64 14.13 -4.40
CA PRO A 101 10.37 14.23 -5.64
C PRO A 101 11.86 14.43 -5.33
N ILE A 102 12.72 13.80 -6.13
CA ILE A 102 14.16 13.67 -5.86
C ILE A 102 14.83 15.03 -5.58
N TRP A 103 14.39 16.09 -6.26
CA TRP A 103 14.88 17.45 -6.03
C TRP A 103 14.50 18.00 -4.65
N LYS A 104 13.31 17.66 -4.12
CA LYS A 104 12.89 18.05 -2.77
C LYS A 104 13.75 17.36 -1.73
N LYS A 105 14.02 16.06 -1.89
CA LYS A 105 14.97 15.32 -1.03
C LYS A 105 16.37 15.96 -1.02
N TYR A 106 16.86 16.41 -2.17
CA TYR A 106 18.13 17.14 -2.26
C TYR A 106 18.06 18.50 -1.53
N LEU A 107 16.98 19.26 -1.70
CA LEU A 107 16.77 20.53 -0.99
C LEU A 107 16.64 20.35 0.53
N ASP A 108 16.06 19.24 0.98
CA ASP A 108 15.91 18.96 2.40
C ASP A 108 17.24 18.69 3.11
N GLN A 109 18.29 18.30 2.38
CA GLN A 109 19.65 18.26 2.93
C GLN A 109 20.12 19.63 3.44
N PHE A 110 19.69 20.73 2.81
CA PHE A 110 20.03 22.08 3.25
C PHE A 110 19.35 22.49 4.56
N LYS A 111 18.32 21.76 5.01
CA LYS A 111 17.70 21.98 6.33
C LYS A 111 18.50 21.34 7.47
N ASN A 112 19.53 20.55 7.16
CA ASN A 112 20.38 19.96 8.19
C ASN A 112 21.07 21.09 9.00
N PRO A 113 20.98 21.08 10.34
CA PRO A 113 21.52 22.13 11.19
C PRO A 113 23.03 22.36 10.99
N LEU A 114 23.81 21.33 10.65
CA LEU A 114 25.24 21.47 10.38
C LEU A 114 25.50 22.20 9.06
N ILE A 115 24.70 21.92 8.02
CA ILE A 115 24.81 22.61 6.72
C ILE A 115 24.35 24.07 6.85
N LEU A 116 23.28 24.33 7.60
CA LEU A 116 22.83 25.70 7.91
C LEU A 116 23.91 26.51 8.64
N LEU A 117 24.63 25.89 9.58
CA LEU A 117 25.75 26.53 10.28
C LEU A 117 26.88 26.92 9.29
N LEU A 118 27.24 26.02 8.39
CA LEU A 118 28.28 26.29 7.38
C LEU A 118 27.85 27.37 6.37
N LEU A 119 26.57 27.37 5.97
CA LEU A 119 26.00 28.42 5.12
C LEU A 119 25.97 29.78 5.82
N ALA A 120 25.67 29.80 7.13
CA ALA A 120 25.76 31.01 7.93
C ALA A 120 27.20 31.54 7.99
N SER A 121 28.20 30.66 8.13
CA SER A 121 29.62 31.02 8.07
C SER A 121 30.00 31.62 6.70
N ALA A 122 29.60 30.97 5.60
CA ALA A 122 29.80 31.49 4.25
C ALA A 122 29.16 32.87 4.05
N LEU A 123 27.95 33.09 4.59
CA LEU A 123 27.27 34.39 4.54
C LEU A 123 28.04 35.48 5.30
N VAL A 124 28.58 35.16 6.47
CA VAL A 124 29.43 36.09 7.24
C VAL A 124 30.67 36.48 6.44
N SER A 125 31.35 35.53 5.78
CA SER A 125 32.52 35.80 4.93
C SER A 125 32.20 36.72 3.74
N VAL A 126 31.01 36.61 3.15
CA VAL A 126 30.57 37.54 2.10
C VAL A 126 30.38 38.96 2.65
N ILE A 127 29.78 39.10 3.84
CA ILE A 127 29.56 40.40 4.49
C ILE A 127 30.89 41.08 4.84
N THR A 128 31.91 40.32 5.25
CA THR A 128 33.26 40.82 5.54
C THR A 128 34.08 41.11 4.27
N LYS A 129 33.50 40.90 3.07
CA LYS A 129 34.13 41.05 1.74
C LYS A 129 35.29 40.07 1.49
N GLU A 130 35.28 38.92 2.14
CA GLU A 130 36.26 37.85 1.99
C GLU A 130 35.71 36.77 1.05
N TYR A 131 35.67 37.11 -0.24
CA TYR A 131 35.04 36.25 -1.25
C TYR A 131 35.75 34.91 -1.47
N GLU A 132 37.07 34.86 -1.28
CA GLU A 132 37.87 33.63 -1.41
C GLU A 132 37.49 32.58 -0.35
N ASP A 133 37.30 33.02 0.89
CA ASP A 133 36.89 32.14 1.99
C ASP A 133 35.44 31.70 1.83
N ALA A 134 34.54 32.62 1.45
CA ALA A 134 33.14 32.30 1.17
C ALA A 134 33.01 31.28 0.02
N ALA A 135 33.77 31.44 -1.06
CA ALA A 135 33.77 30.52 -2.20
C ALA A 135 34.27 29.12 -1.79
N SER A 136 35.33 29.05 -0.98
CA SER A 136 35.87 27.79 -0.48
C SER A 136 34.87 27.02 0.39
N ILE A 137 34.19 27.71 1.32
CA ILE A 137 33.16 27.11 2.18
C ILE A 137 31.96 26.65 1.33
N ALA A 138 31.48 27.49 0.40
CA ALA A 138 30.36 27.15 -0.46
C ALA A 138 30.64 25.90 -1.31
N MET A 139 31.85 25.80 -1.87
CA MET A 139 32.29 24.62 -2.62
C MET A 139 32.33 23.37 -1.74
N ALA A 140 32.89 23.47 -0.53
CA ALA A 140 32.93 22.35 0.41
C ALA A 140 31.52 21.87 0.80
N VAL A 141 30.60 22.79 1.09
CA VAL A 141 29.20 22.48 1.40
C VAL A 141 28.52 21.76 0.24
N LEU A 142 28.70 22.24 -1.00
CA LEU A 142 28.10 21.63 -2.17
C LEU A 142 28.57 20.17 -2.36
N ILE A 143 29.86 19.91 -2.17
CA ILE A 143 30.42 18.55 -2.21
C ILE A 143 29.80 17.69 -1.12
N VAL A 144 29.78 18.16 0.13
CA VAL A 144 29.24 17.41 1.27
C VAL A 144 27.76 17.07 1.07
N VAL A 145 26.93 18.05 0.66
CA VAL A 145 25.50 17.84 0.38
C VAL A 145 25.29 16.81 -0.72
N THR A 146 26.07 16.90 -1.80
CA THR A 146 25.98 15.98 -2.93
C THR A 146 26.37 14.56 -2.54
N VAL A 147 27.46 14.40 -1.78
CA VAL A 147 27.88 13.09 -1.26
C VAL A 147 26.84 12.51 -0.30
N ALA A 148 26.30 13.32 0.61
CA ALA A 148 25.25 12.89 1.54
C ALA A 148 24.01 12.41 0.79
N PHE A 149 23.54 13.17 -0.19
CA PHE A 149 22.40 12.81 -1.04
C PHE A 149 22.63 11.49 -1.80
N ILE A 150 23.82 11.30 -2.39
CA ILE A 150 24.16 10.05 -3.10
C ILE A 150 24.18 8.85 -2.13
N GLN A 151 24.72 9.02 -0.92
CA GLN A 151 24.76 7.97 0.10
C GLN A 151 23.37 7.56 0.57
N GLU A 152 22.48 8.54 0.77
CA GLU A 152 21.09 8.32 1.15
C GLU A 152 20.31 7.63 0.04
N TYR A 153 20.39 8.15 -1.19
CA TYR A 153 19.72 7.58 -2.36
C TYR A 153 20.16 6.12 -2.62
N ARG A 154 21.45 5.82 -2.51
CA ARG A 154 21.96 4.45 -2.69
C ARG A 154 21.45 3.51 -1.61
N SER A 155 21.39 3.98 -0.36
CA SER A 155 20.89 3.18 0.77
C SER A 155 19.40 2.85 0.61
N GLU A 156 18.58 3.84 0.23
CA GLU A 156 17.16 3.63 -0.07
C GLU A 156 16.97 2.62 -1.22
N LYS A 157 17.77 2.75 -2.30
CA LYS A 157 17.65 1.86 -3.46
C LYS A 157 17.97 0.41 -3.12
N SER A 158 19.00 0.17 -2.32
CA SER A 158 19.36 -1.17 -1.87
C SER A 158 18.25 -1.81 -1.02
N LEU A 159 17.56 -1.02 -0.19
CA LEU A 159 16.41 -1.50 0.59
C LEU A 159 15.20 -1.82 -0.31
N GLU A 160 14.94 -0.99 -1.31
CA GLU A 160 13.85 -1.20 -2.28
C GLU A 160 14.06 -2.50 -3.08
N GLU A 161 15.30 -2.75 -3.52
CA GLU A 161 15.64 -3.96 -4.27
C GLU A 161 15.52 -5.23 -3.41
N LEU A 162 15.93 -5.18 -2.13
CA LEU A 162 15.74 -6.29 -1.21
C LEU A 162 14.26 -6.67 -1.05
N ASN A 163 13.36 -5.69 -0.94
CA ASN A 163 11.93 -5.93 -0.85
C ASN A 163 11.32 -6.50 -2.15
N LYS A 164 11.90 -6.21 -3.32
CA LYS A 164 11.43 -6.75 -4.62
C LYS A 164 11.83 -8.20 -4.87
N LEU A 165 12.86 -8.71 -4.19
CA LEU A 165 13.41 -10.05 -4.46
C LEU A 165 12.55 -11.21 -3.94
N VAL A 166 11.55 -10.96 -3.09
CA VAL A 166 10.60 -11.98 -2.62
C VAL A 166 9.20 -11.37 -2.51
N PRO A 167 8.45 -11.26 -3.62
CA PRO A 167 7.05 -10.87 -3.53
C PRO A 167 6.27 -11.95 -2.76
N PRO A 168 5.41 -11.57 -1.81
CA PRO A 168 4.61 -12.53 -1.08
C PRO A 168 3.65 -13.26 -2.03
N GLU A 169 3.66 -14.59 -1.98
CA GLU A 169 2.77 -15.48 -2.73
C GLU A 169 1.77 -16.15 -1.79
N CYS A 170 0.65 -16.63 -2.34
CA CYS A 170 -0.38 -17.32 -1.58
C CYS A 170 -1.16 -18.32 -2.44
N ASN A 171 -1.84 -19.25 -1.76
CA ASN A 171 -2.70 -20.24 -2.39
C ASN A 171 -4.16 -19.83 -2.24
N CYS A 172 -4.80 -19.48 -3.36
CA CYS A 172 -6.19 -19.02 -3.40
C CYS A 172 -7.07 -19.99 -4.18
N LEU A 173 -8.33 -20.14 -3.77
CA LEU A 173 -9.33 -20.93 -4.48
C LEU A 173 -10.18 -20.02 -5.35
N ARG A 174 -10.11 -20.21 -6.67
CA ARG A 174 -10.90 -19.50 -7.68
C ARG A 174 -11.39 -20.49 -8.73
N GLU A 175 -12.64 -20.35 -9.16
CA GLU A 175 -13.29 -21.25 -10.13
C GLU A 175 -13.13 -22.75 -9.84
N GLY A 176 -13.17 -23.12 -8.55
CA GLY A 176 -13.03 -24.51 -8.07
C GLY A 176 -11.61 -25.06 -8.14
N LYS A 177 -10.61 -24.25 -8.48
CA LYS A 177 -9.20 -24.65 -8.57
C LYS A 177 -8.36 -23.89 -7.57
N LEU A 178 -7.43 -24.60 -6.93
CA LEU A 178 -6.41 -23.99 -6.10
C LEU A 178 -5.33 -23.39 -7.01
N GLN A 179 -5.22 -22.07 -7.00
CA GLN A 179 -4.29 -21.30 -7.81
C GLN A 179 -3.21 -20.70 -6.90
N HIS A 180 -1.97 -20.71 -7.38
CA HIS A 180 -0.85 -20.04 -6.72
C HIS A 180 -0.67 -18.66 -7.33
N LEU A 181 -0.84 -17.62 -6.53
CA LEU A 181 -0.90 -16.23 -7.00
C LEU A 181 -0.22 -15.27 -6.03
N LEU A 182 0.17 -14.11 -6.55
CA LEU A 182 0.80 -13.06 -5.75
C LEU A 182 -0.22 -12.52 -4.73
N ALA A 183 0.21 -12.30 -3.49
CA ALA A 183 -0.63 -11.74 -2.43
C ALA A 183 -1.22 -10.37 -2.82
N ARG A 184 -0.51 -9.60 -3.67
CA ARG A 184 -0.99 -8.35 -4.27
C ARG A 184 -2.32 -8.49 -5.00
N GLU A 185 -2.57 -9.65 -5.62
CA GLU A 185 -3.72 -9.90 -6.49
C GLU A 185 -5.02 -10.23 -5.73
N LEU A 186 -4.93 -10.36 -4.40
CA LEU A 186 -6.06 -10.71 -3.56
C LEU A 186 -7.10 -9.60 -3.50
N VAL A 187 -8.36 -10.02 -3.46
CA VAL A 187 -9.52 -9.14 -3.28
C VAL A 187 -10.38 -9.62 -2.11
N PRO A 188 -11.18 -8.75 -1.49
CA PRO A 188 -12.15 -9.16 -0.47
C PRO A 188 -13.08 -10.27 -0.99
N GLY A 189 -13.24 -11.33 -0.19
CA GLY A 189 -14.00 -12.52 -0.52
C GLY A 189 -13.21 -13.66 -1.18
N ASP A 190 -11.95 -13.47 -1.54
CA ASP A 190 -11.08 -14.59 -1.95
C ASP A 190 -10.96 -15.62 -0.83
N ILE A 191 -10.75 -16.89 -1.20
CA ILE A 191 -10.59 -17.97 -0.23
C ILE A 191 -9.14 -18.45 -0.23
N ILE A 192 -8.47 -18.32 0.91
CA ILE A 192 -7.05 -18.62 1.07
C ILE A 192 -6.85 -19.90 1.86
N TYR A 193 -5.92 -20.72 1.38
CA TYR A 193 -5.41 -21.88 2.09
C TYR A 193 -4.10 -21.51 2.78
N LEU A 194 -4.06 -21.72 4.08
CA LEU A 194 -2.92 -21.49 4.95
C LEU A 194 -2.27 -22.83 5.32
N SER A 195 -0.96 -22.90 5.12
CA SER A 195 -0.11 -24.01 5.54
C SER A 195 1.00 -23.53 6.48
N VAL A 196 1.64 -24.48 7.16
CA VAL A 196 2.79 -24.20 8.03
C VAL A 196 3.89 -23.49 7.25
N GLY A 197 4.39 -22.37 7.80
CA GLY A 197 5.43 -21.55 7.19
C GLY A 197 4.90 -20.40 6.34
N ASP A 198 3.60 -20.39 6.00
CA ASP A 198 3.01 -19.31 5.22
C ASP A 198 2.87 -18.03 6.08
N ARG A 199 3.19 -16.89 5.47
CA ARG A 199 2.78 -15.59 5.98
C ARG A 199 1.37 -15.27 5.50
N VAL A 200 0.55 -14.78 6.40
CA VAL A 200 -0.86 -14.51 6.11
C VAL A 200 -0.95 -13.27 5.19
N PRO A 201 -1.51 -13.39 3.98
CA PRO A 201 -1.37 -12.38 2.93
C PRO A 201 -2.38 -11.22 3.04
N ALA A 202 -3.46 -11.40 3.79
CA ALA A 202 -4.56 -10.44 3.99
C ALA A 202 -5.28 -10.77 5.31
N ASP A 203 -6.21 -9.93 5.77
CA ASP A 203 -7.02 -10.29 6.93
C ASP A 203 -8.06 -11.34 6.54
N LEU A 204 -8.09 -12.45 7.27
CA LEU A 204 -8.89 -13.63 6.95
C LEU A 204 -9.84 -13.97 8.09
N ARG A 205 -11.10 -14.28 7.77
CA ARG A 205 -12.02 -14.98 8.66
C ARG A 205 -11.95 -16.48 8.35
N LEU A 206 -11.51 -17.27 9.31
CA LEU A 206 -11.33 -18.72 9.16
C LEU A 206 -12.67 -19.41 8.97
N ILE A 207 -12.74 -20.37 8.05
CA ILE A 207 -13.93 -21.18 7.77
C ILE A 207 -13.70 -22.67 8.02
N GLU A 208 -12.44 -23.10 8.04
CA GLU A 208 -12.01 -24.45 8.35
C GLU A 208 -10.64 -24.38 9.01
N VAL A 209 -10.45 -25.14 10.10
CA VAL A 209 -9.22 -25.13 10.89
C VAL A 209 -8.86 -26.55 11.27
N THR A 210 -7.58 -26.89 11.15
CA THR A 210 -7.00 -28.13 11.67
C THR A 210 -5.77 -27.77 12.50
N ASP A 211 -5.95 -27.69 13.82
CA ASP A 211 -4.91 -27.38 14.83
C ASP A 211 -4.04 -26.16 14.45
N LEU A 212 -4.67 -25.07 14.02
CA LEU A 212 -3.96 -23.90 13.51
C LEU A 212 -3.38 -23.06 14.66
N LEU A 213 -2.05 -22.93 14.69
CA LEU A 213 -1.31 -22.02 15.57
C LEU A 213 -0.68 -20.91 14.74
N VAL A 214 -0.98 -19.66 15.10
CA VAL A 214 -0.44 -18.48 14.42
C VAL A 214 0.37 -17.65 15.39
N ASP A 215 1.56 -17.26 14.94
CA ASP A 215 2.42 -16.30 15.62
C ASP A 215 1.96 -14.87 15.27
N GLU A 216 1.31 -14.23 16.23
CA GLU A 216 0.78 -12.87 16.14
C GLU A 216 1.71 -11.84 16.77
N SER A 217 2.95 -12.19 17.12
CA SER A 217 3.92 -11.29 17.75
C SER A 217 4.17 -10.01 16.97
N SER A 218 4.04 -10.07 15.63
CA SER A 218 4.18 -8.90 14.76
C SER A 218 3.05 -7.88 14.91
N PHE A 219 1.88 -8.29 15.43
CA PHE A 219 0.70 -7.44 15.62
C PHE A 219 0.42 -7.15 17.10
N THR A 220 0.58 -8.14 17.99
CA THR A 220 0.26 -8.02 19.42
C THR A 220 1.49 -7.77 20.30
N GLY A 221 2.70 -8.11 19.83
CA GLY A 221 3.93 -8.09 20.62
C GLY A 221 4.11 -9.31 21.55
N GLU A 222 3.13 -10.21 21.62
CA GLU A 222 3.19 -11.41 22.44
C GLU A 222 3.89 -12.55 21.69
N ALA A 223 4.87 -13.20 22.34
CA ALA A 223 5.71 -14.22 21.70
C ALA A 223 5.05 -15.61 21.62
N GLU A 224 3.99 -15.87 22.40
CA GLU A 224 3.32 -17.15 22.41
C GLU A 224 2.36 -17.28 21.21
N PRO A 225 2.46 -18.36 20.41
CA PRO A 225 1.53 -18.59 19.32
C PRO A 225 0.10 -18.78 19.81
N CYS A 226 -0.85 -18.14 19.12
CA CYS A 226 -2.26 -18.17 19.45
C CYS A 226 -2.98 -19.31 18.73
N ASN A 227 -3.82 -20.07 19.46
CA ASN A 227 -4.69 -21.09 18.88
C ASN A 227 -5.87 -20.45 18.15
N LYS A 228 -6.11 -20.89 16.91
CA LYS A 228 -7.19 -20.38 16.08
C LYS A 228 -8.31 -21.41 15.91
N THR A 229 -9.52 -20.92 15.64
CA THR A 229 -10.76 -21.73 15.53
C THR A 229 -11.63 -21.24 14.36
N ASP A 230 -12.48 -22.09 13.79
CA ASP A 230 -13.46 -21.69 12.75
C ASP A 230 -14.83 -21.29 13.33
N SER A 231 -15.07 -21.63 14.60
CA SER A 231 -16.32 -21.37 15.33
C SER A 231 -16.69 -19.88 15.40
N VAL A 232 -17.98 -19.62 15.53
CA VAL A 232 -18.52 -18.26 15.69
C VAL A 232 -18.21 -17.73 17.08
N LEU A 233 -17.76 -16.48 17.16
CA LEU A 233 -17.52 -15.77 18.41
C LEU A 233 -18.70 -14.83 18.69
N LEU A 234 -19.56 -15.21 19.64
CA LEU A 234 -20.76 -14.44 20.02
C LEU A 234 -20.42 -13.16 20.81
N THR A 235 -19.32 -13.20 21.57
CA THR A 235 -18.78 -12.04 22.28
C THR A 235 -17.54 -11.59 21.55
N ALA A 236 -17.66 -10.53 20.73
CA ALA A 236 -16.49 -9.88 20.17
C ALA A 236 -15.80 -9.09 21.30
N GLY A 237 -14.72 -9.66 21.83
CA GLY A 237 -13.81 -8.95 22.73
C GLY A 237 -12.93 -7.96 21.94
N ASP A 238 -11.74 -7.68 22.48
CA ASP A 238 -10.73 -6.93 21.74
C ASP A 238 -10.28 -7.68 20.48
N ILE A 239 -9.74 -6.95 19.50
CA ILE A 239 -9.30 -7.50 18.20
C ILE A 239 -8.30 -8.65 18.41
N THR A 240 -7.46 -8.54 19.44
CA THR A 240 -6.47 -9.56 19.83
C THR A 240 -7.08 -10.86 20.36
N THR A 241 -8.35 -10.84 20.76
CA THR A 241 -9.07 -12.03 21.28
C THR A 241 -9.82 -12.80 20.19
N LEU A 242 -9.80 -12.32 18.95
CA LEU A 242 -10.51 -12.94 17.83
C LEU A 242 -9.77 -14.22 17.37
N SER A 243 -10.10 -15.36 17.98
CA SER A 243 -9.52 -16.66 17.64
C SER A 243 -9.93 -17.17 16.24
N ASN A 244 -10.98 -16.61 15.65
CA ASN A 244 -11.46 -17.01 14.32
C ASN A 244 -11.06 -16.08 13.18
N VAL A 245 -10.28 -15.05 13.49
CA VAL A 245 -9.68 -14.15 12.51
C VAL A 245 -8.17 -14.31 12.57
N VAL A 246 -7.53 -14.20 11.41
CA VAL A 246 -6.08 -14.16 11.28
C VAL A 246 -5.70 -12.90 10.52
N PHE A 247 -4.70 -12.19 11.02
CA PHE A 247 -4.31 -10.87 10.53
C PHE A 247 -3.15 -10.95 9.53
N MET A 248 -3.15 -10.03 8.57
CA MET A 248 -2.08 -9.89 7.59
C MET A 248 -0.69 -9.78 8.28
N GLY A 249 0.32 -10.42 7.70
CA GLY A 249 1.72 -10.34 8.16
C GLY A 249 2.10 -11.30 9.28
N THR A 250 1.11 -11.91 9.94
CA THR A 250 1.32 -12.98 10.93
C THR A 250 1.82 -14.28 10.28
N LEU A 251 2.45 -15.16 11.06
CA LEU A 251 3.12 -16.36 10.56
C LEU A 251 2.44 -17.63 11.08
N VAL A 252 2.10 -18.55 10.17
CA VAL A 252 1.52 -19.85 10.54
C VAL A 252 2.62 -20.77 11.07
N ARG A 253 2.52 -21.14 12.35
CA ARG A 253 3.51 -21.99 13.05
C ARG A 253 3.17 -23.48 12.96
N TYR A 254 1.89 -23.81 13.00
CA TYR A 254 1.43 -25.20 12.98
C TYR A 254 0.02 -25.30 12.41
N GLY A 255 -0.34 -26.49 11.92
CA GLY A 255 -1.67 -26.80 11.43
C GLY A 255 -1.95 -26.30 10.01
N LYS A 256 -3.22 -26.33 9.65
CA LYS A 256 -3.74 -25.83 8.37
C LYS A 256 -5.02 -25.05 8.61
N GLY A 257 -5.27 -24.09 7.75
CA GLY A 257 -6.47 -23.26 7.82
C GLY A 257 -6.98 -22.93 6.43
N LYS A 258 -8.28 -22.73 6.34
CA LYS A 258 -8.95 -22.13 5.19
C LYS A 258 -9.68 -20.89 5.68
N GLY A 259 -9.53 -19.77 5.00
CA GLY A 259 -10.15 -18.51 5.41
C GLY A 259 -10.65 -17.69 4.22
N VAL A 260 -11.69 -16.89 4.46
CA VAL A 260 -12.21 -15.92 3.50
C VAL A 260 -11.58 -14.56 3.78
N VAL A 261 -11.09 -13.89 2.75
CA VAL A 261 -10.52 -12.53 2.85
C VAL A 261 -11.61 -11.55 3.24
N ILE A 262 -11.43 -10.91 4.40
CA ILE A 262 -12.36 -9.89 4.90
C ILE A 262 -11.84 -8.47 4.67
N GLY A 263 -10.51 -8.28 4.59
CA GLY A 263 -9.87 -6.99 4.35
C GLY A 263 -8.49 -7.13 3.69
N THR A 264 -8.19 -6.21 2.76
CA THR A 264 -6.96 -6.17 1.96
C THR A 264 -6.31 -4.79 2.06
N GLY A 265 -4.98 -4.73 1.94
CA GLY A 265 -4.20 -3.49 1.86
C GLY A 265 -4.51 -2.55 3.01
N GLU A 266 -4.86 -1.30 2.69
CA GLU A 266 -5.23 -0.27 3.67
C GLU A 266 -6.49 -0.57 4.47
N ASN A 267 -7.38 -1.41 3.94
CA ASN A 267 -8.62 -1.80 4.62
C ASN A 267 -8.42 -2.99 5.59
N SER A 268 -7.19 -3.50 5.71
CA SER A 268 -6.83 -4.46 6.76
C SER A 268 -6.51 -3.76 8.08
N GLN A 269 -6.59 -4.49 9.20
CA GLN A 269 -6.19 -4.00 10.52
C GLN A 269 -4.72 -3.60 10.56
N PHE A 270 -3.87 -4.40 9.91
CA PHE A 270 -2.45 -4.05 9.76
C PHE A 270 -2.28 -2.78 8.92
N GLY A 271 -3.10 -2.60 7.87
CA GLY A 271 -3.13 -1.40 7.03
C GLY A 271 -3.54 -0.13 7.79
N GLU A 272 -4.54 -0.24 8.67
CA GLU A 272 -4.97 0.87 9.54
C GLU A 272 -3.83 1.29 10.48
N VAL A 273 -3.16 0.33 11.11
CA VAL A 273 -1.96 0.57 11.94
C VAL A 273 -0.83 1.18 11.11
N PHE A 274 -0.59 0.66 9.91
CA PHE A 274 0.43 1.17 9.00
C PHE A 274 0.16 2.61 8.57
N LYS A 275 -1.10 2.97 8.31
CA LYS A 275 -1.52 4.34 7.99
C LYS A 275 -1.31 5.30 9.16
N MET A 276 -1.61 4.86 10.39
CA MET A 276 -1.32 5.64 11.60
C MET A 276 0.19 5.86 11.78
N MET A 277 1.02 4.84 11.50
CA MET A 277 2.47 4.96 11.55
C MET A 277 3.03 5.89 10.47
N GLN A 278 2.53 5.84 9.23
CA GLN A 278 2.97 6.74 8.15
C GLN A 278 2.61 8.20 8.42
N ALA A 279 1.47 8.46 9.08
CA ALA A 279 1.06 9.80 9.46
C ALA A 279 1.97 10.42 10.55
N GLU A 280 2.76 9.60 11.24
CA GLU A 280 3.72 10.04 12.25
C GLU A 280 5.09 10.28 11.59
N GLU A 281 5.60 11.51 11.68
CA GLU A 281 6.90 11.87 11.10
C GLU A 281 7.98 10.89 11.53
N THR A 282 8.79 10.43 10.57
CA THR A 282 9.83 9.42 10.82
C THR A 282 10.70 9.83 12.01
N PRO A 283 10.69 9.05 13.11
CA PRO A 283 11.40 9.45 14.31
C PRO A 283 12.91 9.40 14.05
N LYS A 284 13.60 10.50 14.35
CA LYS A 284 15.07 10.57 14.26
C LYS A 284 15.71 9.38 15.00
N THR A 285 16.71 8.76 14.37
CA THR A 285 17.41 7.60 14.96
C THR A 285 18.09 7.99 16.29
N PRO A 286 18.25 7.05 17.24
CA PRO A 286 18.89 7.34 18.53
C PRO A 286 20.31 7.91 18.39
N LEU A 287 21.03 7.51 17.33
CA LEU A 287 22.33 8.05 16.99
C LEU A 287 22.24 9.50 16.50
N GLN A 288 21.31 9.81 15.59
CA GLN A 288 21.07 11.19 15.14
C GLN A 288 20.68 12.12 16.31
N LYS A 289 19.80 11.66 17.21
CA LYS A 289 19.45 12.44 18.42
C LYS A 289 20.68 12.73 19.30
N SER A 290 21.59 11.77 19.42
CA SER A 290 22.83 11.93 20.18
C SER A 290 23.81 12.89 19.49
N MET A 291 23.97 12.80 18.17
CA MET A 291 24.78 13.72 17.38
C MET A 291 24.22 15.15 17.42
N ASP A 292 22.90 15.31 17.33
CA ASP A 292 22.22 16.61 17.45
C ASP A 292 22.46 17.24 18.84
N ARG A 293 22.46 16.42 19.92
CA ARG A 293 22.76 16.90 21.28
C ARG A 293 24.22 17.37 21.40
N LEU A 294 25.17 16.58 20.92
CA LEU A 294 26.58 16.97 20.93
C LEU A 294 26.82 18.22 20.09
N GLY A 295 26.22 18.29 18.90
CA GLY A 295 26.26 19.46 18.03
C GLY A 295 25.72 20.71 18.72
N LYS A 296 24.57 20.61 19.42
CA LYS A 296 24.01 21.72 20.21
C LYS A 296 24.91 22.14 21.36
N GLN A 297 25.51 21.20 22.09
CA GLN A 297 26.43 21.51 23.18
C GLN A 297 27.68 22.22 22.68
N LEU A 298 28.32 21.69 21.63
CA LEU A 298 29.48 22.32 20.98
C LEU A 298 29.13 23.73 20.48
N THR A 299 27.99 23.88 19.80
CA THR A 299 27.50 25.18 19.31
C THR A 299 27.32 26.17 20.46
N LEU A 300 26.71 25.75 21.58
CA LEU A 300 26.52 26.61 22.76
C LEU A 300 27.85 27.05 23.37
N PHE A 301 28.82 26.14 23.52
CA PHE A 301 30.16 26.48 24.01
C PHE A 301 30.91 27.42 23.06
N SER A 302 30.87 27.16 21.76
CA SER A 302 31.48 28.02 20.74
C SER A 302 30.91 29.43 20.79
N PHE A 303 29.58 29.60 20.83
CA PHE A 303 28.96 30.91 20.98
C PHE A 303 29.32 31.60 22.30
N GLY A 304 29.45 30.83 23.39
CA GLY A 304 29.92 31.36 24.68
C GLY A 304 31.33 31.95 24.60
N ILE A 305 32.26 31.23 23.95
CA ILE A 305 33.64 31.68 23.76
C ILE A 305 33.70 32.89 22.83
N ILE A 306 32.99 32.86 21.70
CA ILE A 306 32.91 33.99 20.75
C ILE A 306 32.35 35.24 21.44
N GLY A 307 31.27 35.08 22.22
CA GLY A 307 30.68 36.18 23.01
C GLY A 307 31.66 36.76 24.03
N LEU A 308 32.42 35.92 24.73
CA LEU A 308 33.45 36.35 25.68
C LEU A 308 34.58 37.14 24.99
N ILE A 309 35.08 36.65 23.85
CA ILE A 309 36.13 37.33 23.06
C ILE A 309 35.62 38.69 22.56
N MET A 310 34.38 38.76 22.06
CA MET A 310 33.76 40.03 21.66
C MET A 310 33.62 41.01 22.82
N LEU A 311 33.21 40.54 24.00
CA LEU A 311 33.05 41.39 25.19
C LEU A 311 34.39 41.97 25.66
N ILE A 312 35.44 41.15 25.69
CA ILE A 312 36.81 41.61 26.00
C ILE A 312 37.29 42.60 24.93
N GLY A 313 37.05 42.31 23.65
CA GLY A 313 37.42 43.18 22.54
C GLY A 313 36.71 44.55 22.57
N TRP A 314 35.44 44.56 22.98
CA TRP A 314 34.67 45.80 23.16
C TRP A 314 35.22 46.63 24.33
N LEU A 315 35.55 45.99 25.46
CA LEU A 315 36.18 46.66 26.60
C LEU A 315 37.57 47.23 26.26
N GLN A 316 38.29 46.63 25.31
CA GLN A 316 39.56 47.15 24.77
C GLN A 316 39.39 48.29 23.75
N GLY A 317 38.17 48.72 23.45
CA GLY A 317 37.89 49.81 22.50
C GLY A 317 38.11 49.43 21.03
N LYS A 318 38.17 48.13 20.70
CA LYS A 318 38.30 47.67 19.31
C LYS A 318 36.95 47.65 18.61
N HIS A 319 36.96 47.83 17.30
CA HIS A 319 35.73 47.83 16.50
C HIS A 319 35.05 46.46 16.55
N LEU A 320 33.76 46.42 16.88
CA LEU A 320 32.97 45.18 17.05
C LEU A 320 33.10 44.24 15.84
N LEU A 321 33.08 44.79 14.63
CA LEU A 321 33.27 44.00 13.41
C LEU A 321 34.61 43.26 13.36
N SER A 322 35.72 43.90 13.75
CA SER A 322 37.04 43.24 13.71
C SER A 322 37.17 42.10 14.72
N MET A 323 36.48 42.19 15.85
CA MET A 323 36.50 41.13 16.87
C MET A 323 35.60 39.96 16.46
N PHE A 324 34.48 40.25 15.80
CA PHE A 324 33.60 39.24 15.23
C PHE A 324 34.28 38.42 14.14
N THR A 325 35.02 39.05 13.21
CA THR A 325 35.76 38.35 12.16
C THR A 325 36.84 37.42 12.70
N ILE A 326 37.51 37.82 13.79
CA ILE A 326 38.55 36.99 14.45
C ILE A 326 37.94 35.80 15.20
N GLY A 327 36.72 35.95 15.76
CA GLY A 327 36.06 34.88 16.49
C GLY A 327 35.35 33.84 15.62
N VAL A 328 34.99 34.20 14.38
CA VAL A 328 34.33 33.30 13.42
C VAL A 328 35.34 32.49 12.58
N ARG A 329 36.54 33.03 12.36
CA ARG A 329 37.67 32.29 11.75
C ARG A 329 38.25 31.28 12.73
#